data_AF-A0A1H3NKD2-F1
#
_entry.id   AF-A0A1H3NKD2-F1
#
_cell.length_a   1.000
_cell.length_b   1.000
_cell.length_c   1.000
_cell.angle_alpha   90.00
_cell.angle_beta   90.00
_cell.angle_gamma   90.00
#
_symmetry.space_group_name_H-M   'P 1'
#
loop_
_entity.id
_entity.type
_entity.pdbx_description
1 polymer ?
#
loop_
_entity_poly.entity_id
_entity_poly.type
_entity_poly.pdbx_seq_one_letter_code
_entity_poly.pdbx_strand_id
1 'polypeptide(L)'
;MVKLDRYIGNSVLLAILAVLGIILGLASLFAFIDEMGSVSDSYTVMDVLSFVVMTAPRRLYEMLPMAALIGCLIGLGSLASNSELTIMRAAGVSVGRIVWAVMKPMLFLMVAGVLIGEYVAPATESQAQASRALAQGSGDAQSSKRGLWHRQGEEFIHINAVQPNGLLYGVTRYRFDDQRHMLSSSFARQARFEENFWQLSDVTTTYFREGHTEVVSSPQERWDVALSPQLLSTVVMAPESLSISGLWGYIHYLADQGLNNGRYWLAFWVKVLQPLVTAALVLMAISFIFGPLRSVTLGQRVFTGVLVGFTFRIAQDLLGPSSLVFGFSPLFAVLVPAAFCALAGFWLLRRAG
;
A
#
# COMPACT_ATOMS: atom_id res chain seq x y z
N MET A 1 3.60 -17.47 36.04
CA MET A 1 4.01 -16.29 35.23
C MET A 1 3.22 -16.13 33.92
N VAL A 2 2.67 -17.20 33.32
CA VAL A 2 1.81 -17.14 32.12
C VAL A 2 0.65 -16.13 32.25
N LYS A 3 0.06 -15.98 33.44
CA LYS A 3 -1.01 -15.01 33.70
C LYS A 3 -0.57 -13.55 33.47
N LEU A 4 0.65 -13.18 33.89
CA LEU A 4 1.18 -11.82 33.69
C LEU A 4 1.48 -11.55 32.21
N ASP A 5 2.15 -12.50 31.54
CA ASP A 5 2.42 -12.42 30.10
C ASP A 5 1.12 -12.24 29.30
N ARG A 6 0.10 -13.03 29.61
CA ARG A 6 -1.21 -12.96 28.94
C ARG A 6 -1.95 -11.66 29.26
N TYR A 7 -1.84 -11.16 30.49
CA TYR A 7 -2.50 -9.94 30.92
C TYR A 7 -1.89 -8.70 30.23
N ILE A 8 -0.56 -8.56 30.28
CA ILE A 8 0.16 -7.49 29.58
C ILE A 8 -0.07 -7.60 28.07
N GLY A 9 0.05 -8.81 27.54
CA GLY A 9 -0.11 -9.07 26.13
C GLY A 9 -1.52 -8.73 25.61
N ASN A 10 -2.58 -9.12 26.32
CA ASN A 10 -3.95 -8.78 25.94
C ASN A 10 -4.23 -7.29 26.06
N SER A 11 -3.74 -6.62 27.11
CA SER A 11 -3.92 -5.18 27.29
C SER A 11 -3.30 -4.39 26.13
N VAL A 12 -2.06 -4.74 25.76
CA VAL A 12 -1.37 -4.11 24.63
C VAL A 12 -2.01 -4.49 23.30
N LEU A 13 -2.38 -5.76 23.10
CA LEU A 13 -3.03 -6.21 21.86
C LEU A 13 -4.35 -5.45 21.61
N LEU A 14 -5.20 -5.32 22.63
CA LEU A 14 -6.45 -4.57 22.54
C LEU A 14 -6.21 -3.09 22.27
N ALA A 15 -5.20 -2.48 22.91
CA ALA A 15 -4.84 -1.10 22.65
C ALA A 15 -4.35 -0.90 21.21
N ILE A 16 -3.52 -1.81 20.67
CA ILE A 16 -3.06 -1.76 19.28
C ILE A 16 -4.23 -1.90 18.32
N LEU A 17 -5.13 -2.86 18.54
CA LEU A 17 -6.31 -3.06 17.69
C LEU A 17 -7.28 -1.86 17.73
N ALA A 18 -7.48 -1.27 18.91
CA ALA A 18 -8.32 -0.08 19.05
C ALA A 18 -7.72 1.12 18.29
N VAL A 19 -6.42 1.37 18.44
CA VAL A 19 -5.71 2.44 17.71
C VAL A 19 -5.74 2.17 16.20
N LEU A 20 -5.47 0.94 15.78
CA LEU A 20 -5.52 0.55 14.37
C LEU A 20 -6.91 0.79 13.78
N GLY A 21 -7.96 0.43 14.51
CA GLY A 21 -9.35 0.68 14.11
C GLY A 21 -9.68 2.17 13.97
N ILE A 22 -9.22 3.00 14.89
CA ILE A 22 -9.41 4.47 14.83
C ILE A 22 -8.67 5.06 13.61
N ILE A 23 -7.38 4.72 13.44
CA ILE A 23 -6.58 5.23 12.32
C ILE A 23 -7.16 4.76 10.99
N LEU A 24 -7.53 3.49 10.88
CA LEU A 24 -8.14 2.92 9.68
C LEU A 24 -9.49 3.57 9.38
N GLY A 25 -10.33 3.79 10.40
CA GLY A 25 -11.62 4.47 10.25
C GLY A 25 -11.47 5.89 9.71
N LEU A 26 -10.54 6.66 10.28
CA LEU A 26 -10.23 8.01 9.80
C LEU A 26 -9.64 8.00 8.38
N ALA A 27 -8.70 7.12 8.09
CA ALA A 27 -8.10 7.01 6.76
C ALA A 27 -9.14 6.61 5.70
N SER A 28 -10.06 5.69 6.04
CA SER A 28 -11.16 5.29 5.17
C SER A 28 -12.17 6.41 4.95
N LEU A 29 -12.48 7.19 6.00
CA LEU A 29 -13.32 8.38 5.87
C LEU A 29 -12.68 9.41 4.92
N PHE A 30 -11.40 9.73 5.09
CA PHE A 30 -10.72 10.69 4.22
C PHE A 30 -10.67 10.23 2.78
N ALA A 31 -10.39 8.94 2.54
CA ALA A 31 -10.40 8.41 1.18
C ALA A 31 -11.80 8.39 0.56
N PHE A 32 -12.84 8.14 1.36
CA PHE A 32 -14.21 8.24 0.88
C PHE A 32 -14.52 9.68 0.46
N ILE A 33 -14.15 10.67 1.28
CA ILE A 33 -14.33 12.09 0.95
C ILE A 33 -13.55 12.49 -0.31
N ASP A 34 -12.30 12.01 -0.46
CA ASP A 34 -11.47 12.28 -1.65
C ASP A 34 -12.08 11.66 -2.92
N GLU A 35 -12.53 10.41 -2.83
CA GLU A 35 -13.11 9.70 -3.99
C GLU A 35 -14.51 10.17 -4.36
N MET A 36 -15.26 10.77 -3.41
CA MET A 36 -16.54 11.43 -3.71
C MET A 36 -16.40 12.53 -4.77
N GLY A 37 -15.21 13.15 -4.90
CA GLY A 37 -14.93 14.13 -5.96
C GLY A 37 -14.86 13.53 -7.38
N SER A 38 -14.83 12.19 -7.51
CA SER A 38 -14.77 11.48 -8.78
C SER A 38 -16.08 10.80 -9.20
N VAL A 39 -17.15 10.99 -8.42
CA VAL A 39 -18.50 10.48 -8.70
C VAL A 39 -19.02 11.08 -10.01
N SER A 40 -19.55 10.22 -10.87
CA SER A 40 -20.13 10.56 -12.17
C SER A 40 -21.34 9.68 -12.44
N ASP A 41 -22.05 9.88 -13.56
CA ASP A 41 -23.23 9.07 -13.91
C ASP A 41 -22.93 7.57 -14.01
N SER A 42 -21.69 7.19 -14.33
CA SER A 42 -21.25 5.79 -14.39
C SER A 42 -20.49 5.30 -13.15
N TYR A 43 -20.01 6.20 -12.28
CA TYR A 43 -19.30 5.86 -11.05
C TYR A 43 -20.08 6.34 -9.82
N THR A 44 -20.79 5.42 -9.19
CA THR A 44 -21.77 5.73 -8.14
C THR A 44 -21.15 5.78 -6.75
N VAL A 45 -21.88 6.32 -5.77
CA VAL A 45 -21.48 6.32 -4.35
C VAL A 45 -21.27 4.90 -3.82
N MET A 46 -22.01 3.91 -4.35
CA MET A 46 -21.82 2.51 -3.97
C MET A 46 -20.47 1.98 -4.47
N ASP A 47 -20.05 2.39 -5.66
CA ASP A 47 -18.74 2.02 -6.22
C ASP A 47 -17.61 2.65 -5.40
N VAL A 48 -17.75 3.91 -4.98
CA VAL A 48 -16.83 4.58 -4.05
C VAL A 48 -16.71 3.80 -2.73
N LEU A 49 -17.84 3.42 -2.14
CA LEU A 49 -17.84 2.65 -0.90
C LEU A 49 -17.14 1.30 -1.08
N SER A 50 -17.43 0.59 -2.17
CA SER A 50 -16.77 -0.68 -2.50
C SER A 50 -15.26 -0.49 -2.64
N PHE A 51 -14.81 0.56 -3.34
CA PHE A 51 -13.41 0.88 -3.52
C PHE A 51 -12.71 1.15 -2.18
N VAL A 52 -13.31 1.94 -1.29
CA VAL A 52 -12.75 2.25 0.03
C VAL A 52 -12.65 0.99 0.89
N VAL A 53 -13.66 0.11 0.86
CA VAL A 53 -13.63 -1.16 1.61
C VAL A 53 -12.57 -2.11 1.06
N MET A 54 -12.44 -2.21 -0.26
CA MET A 54 -11.45 -3.10 -0.89
C MET A 54 -10.01 -2.61 -0.75
N THR A 55 -9.78 -1.30 -0.57
CA THR A 55 -8.45 -0.73 -0.26
C THR A 55 -8.12 -0.73 1.24
N ALA A 56 -9.09 -1.06 2.11
CA ALA A 56 -8.89 -1.09 3.56
C ALA A 56 -7.82 -2.09 4.05
N PRO A 57 -7.71 -3.33 3.51
CA PRO A 57 -6.66 -4.27 3.92
C PRO A 57 -5.24 -3.74 3.70
N ARG A 58 -5.01 -3.04 2.57
CA ARG A 58 -3.73 -2.38 2.29
C ARG A 58 -3.42 -1.30 3.32
N ARG A 59 -4.39 -0.43 3.62
CA ARG A 59 -4.21 0.64 4.63
C ARG A 59 -3.99 0.07 6.02
N LEU A 60 -4.70 -0.99 6.38
CA LEU A 60 -4.50 -1.70 7.64
C LEU A 60 -3.04 -2.18 7.75
N TYR A 61 -2.52 -2.78 6.69
CA TYR A 61 -1.13 -3.22 6.62
C TYR A 61 -0.15 -2.06 6.74
N GLU A 62 -0.33 -0.98 5.98
CA GLU A 62 0.55 0.19 5.99
C GLU A 62 0.57 0.93 7.34
N MET A 63 -0.56 0.98 8.05
CA MET A 63 -0.71 1.70 9.32
C MET A 63 -0.31 0.88 10.55
N LEU A 64 -0.07 -0.43 10.38
CA LEU A 64 0.24 -1.35 11.48
C LEU A 64 1.45 -0.92 12.33
N PRO A 65 2.59 -0.46 11.77
CA PRO A 65 3.74 -0.06 12.58
C PRO A 65 3.45 1.12 13.50
N MET A 66 2.70 2.12 13.01
CA MET A 66 2.32 3.30 13.78
C MET A 66 1.28 2.96 14.85
N ALA A 67 0.29 2.14 14.49
CA ALA A 67 -0.70 1.66 15.44
C ALA A 67 -0.06 0.79 16.54
N ALA A 68 0.95 -0.01 16.22
CA ALA A 68 1.70 -0.80 17.17
C ALA A 68 2.48 0.08 18.17
N LEU A 69 3.16 1.13 17.68
CA LEU A 69 3.86 2.10 18.52
C LEU A 69 2.91 2.79 19.50
N ILE A 70 1.84 3.41 18.99
CA ILE A 70 0.88 4.18 19.81
C ILE A 70 0.08 3.26 20.73
N GLY A 71 -0.38 2.11 20.22
CA GLY A 71 -1.11 1.12 21.01
C GLY A 71 -0.26 0.54 22.13
N CYS A 72 1.04 0.32 21.92
CA CYS A 72 1.95 -0.07 22.98
C CYS A 72 2.09 1.02 24.05
N LEU A 73 2.24 2.29 23.66
CA LEU A 73 2.30 3.43 24.58
C LEU A 73 1.02 3.56 25.42
N ILE A 74 -0.15 3.33 24.82
CA ILE A 74 -1.45 3.36 25.51
C ILE A 74 -1.59 2.16 26.46
N GLY A 75 -1.36 0.94 25.97
CA GLY A 75 -1.56 -0.28 26.74
C GLY A 75 -0.64 -0.37 27.96
N LEU A 76 0.67 -0.23 27.75
CA LEU A 76 1.64 -0.19 28.84
C LEU A 76 1.54 1.09 29.67
N GLY A 77 1.16 2.22 29.06
CA GLY A 77 0.91 3.46 29.77
C GLY A 77 -0.23 3.34 30.77
N SER A 78 -1.34 2.70 30.38
CA SER A 78 -2.47 2.43 31.28
C SER A 78 -2.04 1.59 32.49
N LEU A 79 -1.29 0.51 32.25
CA LEU A 79 -0.72 -0.33 33.30
C LEU A 79 0.25 0.44 34.22
N ALA A 80 1.03 1.37 33.65
CA ALA A 80 1.93 2.21 34.43
C ALA A 80 1.17 3.24 35.28
N SER A 81 0.11 3.86 34.74
CA SER A 81 -0.72 4.85 35.44
C SER A 81 -1.48 4.25 36.62
N ASN A 82 -1.92 2.99 36.50
CA ASN A 82 -2.56 2.25 37.59
C ASN A 82 -1.55 1.64 38.59
N SER A 83 -0.26 1.99 38.51
CA SER A 83 0.82 1.45 39.32
C SER A 83 1.07 -0.06 39.19
N GLU A 84 0.39 -0.76 38.28
CA GLU A 84 0.51 -2.20 38.09
C GLU A 84 1.92 -2.60 37.62
N LEU A 85 2.49 -1.82 36.70
CA LEU A 85 3.84 -2.06 36.19
C LEU A 85 4.91 -1.87 37.27
N THR A 86 4.69 -0.93 38.20
CA THR A 86 5.57 -0.69 39.35
C THR A 86 5.51 -1.86 40.34
N ILE A 87 4.31 -2.37 40.63
CA ILE A 87 4.10 -3.52 41.52
C ILE A 87 4.74 -4.80 40.93
N MET A 88 4.56 -5.05 39.64
CA MET A 88 5.19 -6.20 38.96
C MET A 88 6.72 -6.17 39.09
N ARG A 89 7.34 -4.99 38.92
CA ARG A 89 8.79 -4.84 39.10
C ARG A 89 9.22 -5.05 40.55
N ALA A 90 8.47 -4.50 41.52
CA ALA A 90 8.75 -4.71 42.95
C ALA A 90 8.65 -6.20 43.34
N ALA A 91 7.81 -6.98 42.67
CA ALA A 91 7.69 -8.43 42.83
C ALA A 91 8.78 -9.23 42.07
N GLY A 92 9.82 -8.59 41.53
CA GLY A 92 10.95 -9.24 40.88
C GLY A 92 10.80 -9.52 39.37
N VAL A 93 9.79 -8.95 38.70
CA VAL A 93 9.65 -9.07 37.23
C VAL A 93 10.61 -8.10 36.53
N SER A 94 11.54 -8.63 35.75
CA SER A 94 12.50 -7.83 34.98
C SER A 94 11.83 -7.09 33.80
N VAL A 95 12.38 -5.94 33.43
CA VAL A 95 11.90 -5.14 32.28
C VAL A 95 11.99 -5.94 30.98
N GLY A 96 13.06 -6.72 30.79
CA GLY A 96 13.20 -7.60 29.62
C GLY A 96 12.08 -8.65 29.50
N ARG A 97 11.53 -9.13 30.63
CA ARG A 97 10.37 -10.02 30.59
C ARG A 97 9.10 -9.29 30.17
N ILE A 98 8.91 -8.04 30.61
CA ILE A 98 7.78 -7.21 30.16
C ILE A 98 7.88 -6.94 28.66
N VAL A 99 9.08 -6.61 28.16
CA VAL A 99 9.35 -6.47 26.72
C VAL A 99 8.94 -7.75 26.00
N TRP A 100 9.38 -8.92 26.47
CA TRP A 100 9.02 -10.19 25.85
C TRP A 100 7.51 -10.50 25.87
N ALA A 101 6.82 -10.16 26.97
CA ALA A 101 5.37 -10.30 27.07
C ALA A 101 4.61 -9.45 26.03
N VAL A 102 5.15 -8.29 25.69
CA VAL A 102 4.61 -7.38 24.66
C VAL A 102 4.99 -7.82 23.25
N MET A 103 6.21 -8.34 23.06
CA MET A 103 6.70 -8.81 21.76
C MET A 103 5.89 -10.00 21.24
N LYS A 104 5.41 -10.91 22.10
CA LYS A 104 4.61 -12.10 21.69
C LYS A 104 3.35 -11.75 20.88
N PRO A 105 2.38 -10.96 21.40
CA PRO A 105 1.18 -10.59 20.63
C PRO A 105 1.52 -9.69 19.44
N MET A 106 2.57 -8.87 19.53
CA MET A 106 3.02 -8.07 18.39
C MET A 106 3.53 -8.97 17.25
N LEU A 107 4.32 -10.00 17.56
CA LEU A 107 4.83 -10.93 16.55
C LEU A 107 3.67 -11.66 15.86
N PHE A 108 2.64 -12.05 16.61
CA PHE A 108 1.41 -12.58 16.04
C PHE A 108 0.73 -11.59 15.09
N LEU A 109 0.56 -10.32 15.50
CA LEU A 109 0.01 -9.28 14.63
C LEU A 109 0.87 -9.00 13.40
N MET A 110 2.20 -9.06 13.51
CA MET A 110 3.11 -8.83 12.39
C MET A 110 3.04 -9.96 11.37
N VAL A 111 2.99 -11.22 11.82
CA VAL A 111 2.78 -12.36 10.92
C VAL A 111 1.42 -12.25 10.23
N ALA A 112 0.36 -11.96 10.98
CA ALA A 112 -0.97 -11.73 10.39
C ALA A 112 -0.96 -10.57 9.39
N GLY A 113 -0.26 -9.48 9.72
CA GLY A 113 -0.07 -8.33 8.84
C GLY A 113 0.64 -8.70 7.54
N VAL A 114 1.76 -9.43 7.59
CA VAL A 114 2.48 -9.89 6.39
C VAL A 114 1.62 -10.80 5.53
N LEU A 115 0.85 -11.72 6.13
CA LEU A 115 -0.09 -12.57 5.39
C LEU A 115 -1.17 -11.74 4.68
N ILE A 116 -1.71 -10.71 5.34
CA ILE A 116 -2.64 -9.76 4.73
C ILE A 116 -1.94 -9.01 3.60
N GLY A 117 -0.72 -8.52 3.81
CA GLY A 117 0.06 -7.77 2.84
C GLY A 117 0.50 -8.57 1.61
N GLU A 118 0.64 -9.90 1.74
CA GLU A 118 1.03 -10.80 0.65
C GLU A 118 -0.17 -11.30 -0.14
N TYR A 119 -1.25 -11.73 0.53
CA TYR A 119 -2.36 -12.44 -0.11
C TYR A 119 -3.63 -11.61 -0.27
N VAL A 120 -3.98 -10.81 0.74
CA VAL A 120 -5.28 -10.12 0.77
C VAL A 120 -5.18 -8.75 0.12
N ALA A 121 -4.25 -7.91 0.59
CA ALA A 121 -4.12 -6.53 0.16
C ALA A 121 -3.84 -6.37 -1.35
N PRO A 122 -2.94 -7.14 -1.99
CA PRO A 122 -2.69 -7.00 -3.42
C PRO A 122 -3.90 -7.42 -4.27
N ALA A 123 -4.58 -8.51 -3.86
CA ALA A 123 -5.76 -9.02 -4.56
C ALA A 123 -6.93 -8.02 -4.48
N THR A 124 -7.22 -7.51 -3.27
CA THR A 124 -8.33 -6.57 -3.09
C THR A 124 -8.03 -5.21 -3.71
N GLU A 125 -6.78 -4.73 -3.64
CA GLU A 125 -6.37 -3.46 -4.28
C GLU A 125 -6.44 -3.56 -5.80
N SER A 126 -5.92 -4.64 -6.40
CA SER A 126 -5.98 -4.83 -7.86
C SER A 126 -7.43 -4.88 -8.36
N GLN A 127 -8.32 -5.56 -7.62
CA GLN A 127 -9.73 -5.60 -7.96
C GLN A 127 -10.41 -4.24 -7.77
N ALA A 128 -10.09 -3.51 -6.70
CA ALA A 128 -10.61 -2.16 -6.47
C ALA A 128 -10.23 -1.20 -7.61
N GLN A 129 -8.96 -1.20 -8.01
CA GLN A 129 -8.45 -0.37 -9.10
C GLN A 129 -9.07 -0.75 -10.44
N ALA A 130 -9.26 -2.04 -10.72
CA ALA A 130 -9.91 -2.51 -11.94
C ALA A 130 -11.39 -2.10 -12.01
N SER A 131 -12.16 -2.30 -10.93
CA SER A 131 -13.57 -1.89 -10.86
C SER A 131 -13.72 -0.38 -11.02
N ARG A 132 -12.86 0.41 -10.37
CA ARG A 132 -12.82 1.86 -10.53
C ARG A 132 -12.52 2.26 -11.97
N ALA A 133 -11.50 1.66 -12.61
CA ALA A 133 -11.11 1.99 -13.97
C ALA A 133 -12.20 1.65 -15.01
N LEU A 134 -12.95 0.57 -14.78
CA LEU A 134 -14.09 0.20 -15.62
C LEU A 134 -15.28 1.14 -15.44
N ALA A 135 -15.65 1.46 -14.21
CA ALA A 135 -16.79 2.33 -13.90
C ALA A 135 -16.55 3.79 -14.33
N GLN A 136 -15.30 4.26 -14.25
CA GLN A 136 -14.91 5.57 -14.82
C GLN A 136 -14.80 5.54 -16.35
N GLY A 137 -14.38 4.40 -16.92
CA GLY A 137 -14.16 4.23 -18.35
C GLY A 137 -15.41 4.01 -19.20
N SER A 138 -16.52 3.56 -18.60
CA SER A 138 -17.76 3.26 -19.33
C SER A 138 -18.57 4.48 -19.78
N GLY A 139 -18.28 5.67 -19.23
CA GLY A 139 -18.99 6.92 -19.55
C GLY A 139 -18.15 7.96 -20.29
N ASP A 140 -16.88 8.12 -19.91
CA ASP A 140 -15.98 9.13 -20.49
C ASP A 140 -14.58 8.53 -20.72
N ALA A 141 -14.21 8.35 -21.99
CA ALA A 141 -12.86 7.92 -22.39
C ALA A 141 -11.74 8.92 -21.99
N GLN A 142 -12.07 10.05 -21.34
CA GLN A 142 -11.16 11.15 -21.03
C GLN A 142 -10.91 11.41 -19.52
N SER A 143 -11.53 10.67 -18.59
CA SER A 143 -11.52 11.04 -17.16
C SER A 143 -10.40 10.40 -16.31
N SER A 144 -9.55 9.53 -16.87
CA SER A 144 -8.45 8.97 -16.06
C SER A 144 -7.25 9.92 -16.02
N LYS A 145 -7.02 10.55 -14.85
CA LYS A 145 -5.72 11.19 -14.51
C LYS A 145 -4.52 10.21 -14.59
N ARG A 146 -4.78 8.91 -14.75
CA ARG A 146 -3.80 7.81 -14.74
C ARG A 146 -4.19 6.78 -15.79
N GLY A 147 -3.97 7.10 -17.07
CA GLY A 147 -4.10 6.17 -18.18
C GLY A 147 -2.85 6.21 -19.05
N LEU A 148 -2.54 5.11 -19.72
CA LEU A 148 -1.41 5.07 -20.64
C LEU A 148 -1.87 5.53 -22.02
N TRP A 149 -1.27 6.61 -22.51
CA TRP A 149 -1.36 6.99 -23.91
C TRP A 149 -0.18 6.43 -24.69
N HIS A 150 -0.49 5.71 -25.77
CA HIS A 150 0.49 5.23 -26.72
C HIS A 150 0.05 5.62 -28.13
N ARG A 151 1.00 5.94 -29.00
CA ARG A 151 0.73 6.25 -30.42
C ARG A 151 1.53 5.31 -31.30
N GLN A 152 0.84 4.64 -32.21
CA GLN A 152 1.46 3.80 -33.24
C GLN A 152 0.95 4.25 -34.61
N GLY A 153 1.82 4.91 -35.39
CA GLY A 153 1.44 5.49 -36.67
C GLY A 153 0.31 6.52 -36.51
N GLU A 154 -0.84 6.23 -37.12
CA GLU A 154 -2.07 7.04 -37.11
C GLU A 154 -3.10 6.58 -36.07
N GLU A 155 -2.76 5.58 -35.26
CA GLU A 155 -3.60 5.07 -34.18
C GLU A 155 -3.12 5.61 -32.83
N PHE A 156 -4.04 6.24 -32.09
CA PHE A 156 -3.84 6.70 -30.72
C PHE A 156 -4.59 5.78 -29.78
N ILE A 157 -3.87 5.23 -28.84
CA ILE A 157 -4.34 4.20 -27.92
C ILE A 157 -4.32 4.79 -26.52
N HIS A 158 -5.43 4.64 -25.82
CA HIS A 158 -5.55 4.95 -24.41
C HIS A 158 -5.93 3.70 -23.64
N ILE A 159 -5.20 3.40 -22.56
CA ILE A 159 -5.45 2.25 -21.70
C ILE A 159 -5.76 2.75 -20.30
N ASN A 160 -6.93 2.41 -19.77
CA ASN A 160 -7.40 2.88 -18.47
C ASN A 160 -6.62 2.23 -17.32
N ALA A 161 -6.37 0.93 -17.38
CA ALA A 161 -5.56 0.22 -16.40
C ALA A 161 -4.83 -1.00 -17.02
N VAL A 162 -3.64 -1.29 -16.52
CA VAL A 162 -2.84 -2.47 -16.88
C VAL A 162 -2.58 -3.27 -15.62
N GLN A 163 -2.86 -4.58 -15.65
CA GLN A 163 -2.53 -5.48 -14.57
C GLN A 163 -1.15 -6.15 -14.80
N PRO A 164 -0.47 -6.62 -13.74
CA PRO A 164 0.88 -7.17 -13.83
C PRO A 164 0.89 -8.55 -14.52
N ASN A 165 -0.27 -9.20 -14.58
CA ASN A 165 -0.50 -10.44 -15.33
C ASN A 165 -0.60 -10.21 -16.86
N GLY A 166 -0.44 -8.98 -17.33
CA GLY A 166 -0.54 -8.63 -18.75
C GLY A 166 -1.97 -8.46 -19.25
N LEU A 167 -2.95 -8.27 -18.37
CA LEU A 167 -4.33 -7.96 -18.74
C LEU A 167 -4.56 -6.43 -18.76
N LEU A 168 -5.16 -5.92 -19.83
CA LEU A 168 -5.53 -4.50 -19.96
C LEU A 168 -7.03 -4.35 -19.73
N TYR A 169 -7.42 -3.29 -19.02
CA TYR A 169 -8.82 -2.91 -18.81
C TYR A 169 -9.08 -1.55 -19.44
N GLY A 170 -10.19 -1.45 -20.17
CA GLY A 170 -10.60 -0.22 -20.85
C GLY A 170 -9.57 0.24 -21.88
N VAL A 171 -9.56 -0.39 -23.05
CA VAL A 171 -8.68 -0.02 -24.16
C VAL A 171 -9.49 0.79 -25.18
N THR A 172 -9.19 2.08 -25.29
CA THR A 172 -9.76 2.97 -26.30
C THR A 172 -8.76 3.16 -27.42
N ARG A 173 -9.20 3.05 -28.68
CA ARG A 173 -8.37 3.25 -29.86
C ARG A 173 -9.03 4.26 -30.78
N TYR A 174 -8.27 5.28 -31.17
CA TYR A 174 -8.67 6.29 -32.13
C TYR A 174 -7.80 6.15 -33.36
N ARG A 175 -8.42 5.89 -34.51
CA ARG A 175 -7.70 5.81 -35.79
C ARG A 175 -8.01 7.04 -36.62
N PHE A 176 -6.96 7.70 -37.09
CA PHE A 176 -7.05 8.87 -37.95
C PHE A 176 -6.57 8.52 -39.37
N ASP A 177 -6.90 9.39 -40.33
CA ASP A 177 -6.26 9.41 -41.66
C ASP A 177 -5.04 10.36 -41.69
N ASP A 178 -4.32 10.38 -42.81
CA ASP A 178 -3.18 11.28 -43.07
C ASP A 178 -3.55 12.78 -42.92
N GLN A 179 -4.82 13.13 -43.06
CA GLN A 179 -5.35 14.49 -42.94
C GLN A 179 -5.81 14.84 -41.51
N ARG A 180 -5.70 13.89 -40.57
CA ARG A 180 -6.13 13.96 -39.16
C ARG A 180 -7.65 13.96 -38.96
N HIS A 181 -8.43 13.44 -39.90
CA HIS A 181 -9.83 13.11 -39.67
C HIS A 181 -9.96 11.78 -38.93
N MET A 182 -10.87 11.70 -37.96
CA MET A 182 -11.11 10.48 -37.20
C MET A 182 -11.91 9.49 -38.05
N LEU A 183 -11.32 8.36 -38.40
CA LEU A 183 -11.95 7.29 -39.18
C LEU A 183 -12.79 6.37 -38.30
N SER A 184 -12.27 6.03 -37.12
CA SER A 184 -12.96 5.13 -36.19
C SER A 184 -12.52 5.33 -34.75
N SER A 185 -13.45 5.13 -33.83
CA SER A 185 -13.22 5.05 -32.39
C SER A 185 -13.69 3.68 -31.90
N SER A 186 -12.80 2.90 -31.27
CA SER A 186 -13.17 1.61 -30.68
C SER A 186 -12.89 1.58 -29.19
N PHE A 187 -13.77 0.94 -28.43
CA PHE A 187 -13.59 0.68 -27.01
C PHE A 187 -13.69 -0.82 -26.73
N ALA A 188 -12.71 -1.37 -26.03
CA ALA A 188 -12.72 -2.75 -25.55
C ALA A 188 -12.68 -2.79 -24.03
N ARG A 189 -13.50 -3.65 -23.44
CA ARG A 189 -13.57 -3.79 -21.97
C ARG A 189 -12.29 -4.40 -21.40
N GLN A 190 -11.75 -5.41 -22.07
CA GLN A 190 -10.55 -6.12 -21.65
C GLN A 190 -9.67 -6.48 -22.86
N ALA A 191 -8.36 -6.57 -22.66
CA ALA A 191 -7.44 -7.15 -23.63
C ALA A 191 -6.43 -8.07 -22.95
N ARG A 192 -6.17 -9.23 -23.55
CA ARG A 192 -5.21 -10.24 -23.07
C ARG A 192 -4.13 -10.46 -24.13
N PHE A 193 -2.88 -10.54 -23.72
CA PHE A 193 -1.79 -10.91 -24.64
C PHE A 193 -1.75 -12.43 -24.84
N GLU A 194 -1.96 -12.90 -26.06
CA GLU A 194 -1.86 -14.31 -26.47
C GLU A 194 -0.68 -14.47 -27.43
N GLU A 195 0.39 -15.12 -26.95
CA GLU A 195 1.66 -15.43 -27.65
C GLU A 195 2.31 -14.26 -28.41
N ASN A 196 1.70 -13.77 -29.49
CA ASN A 196 2.18 -12.73 -30.40
C ASN A 196 1.17 -11.59 -30.68
N PHE A 197 -0.08 -11.66 -30.20
CA PHE A 197 -1.08 -10.62 -30.45
C PHE A 197 -1.94 -10.34 -29.22
N TRP A 198 -2.61 -9.20 -29.20
CA TRP A 198 -3.58 -8.88 -28.17
C TRP A 198 -4.97 -9.34 -28.60
N GLN A 199 -5.65 -10.11 -27.77
CA GLN A 199 -7.05 -10.46 -27.95
C GLN A 199 -7.91 -9.50 -27.10
N LEU A 200 -8.65 -8.62 -27.77
CA LEU A 200 -9.63 -7.74 -27.13
C LEU A 200 -10.94 -8.52 -26.92
N SER A 201 -11.66 -8.25 -25.84
CA SER A 201 -13.02 -8.76 -25.61
C SER A 201 -14.01 -7.64 -25.35
N ASP A 202 -15.27 -7.88 -25.74
CA ASP A 202 -16.37 -6.91 -25.69
C ASP A 202 -15.99 -5.59 -26.39
N VAL A 203 -15.66 -5.68 -27.68
CA VAL A 203 -15.24 -4.53 -28.48
C VAL A 203 -16.44 -3.86 -29.11
N THR A 204 -16.51 -2.55 -28.99
CA THR A 204 -17.49 -1.71 -29.69
C THR A 204 -16.74 -0.71 -30.52
N THR A 205 -16.88 -0.81 -31.84
CA THR A 205 -16.21 0.05 -32.81
C THR A 205 -17.22 0.93 -33.53
N THR A 206 -16.98 2.23 -33.45
CA THR A 206 -17.76 3.28 -34.09
C THR A 206 -16.98 3.78 -35.29
N TYR A 207 -17.50 3.53 -36.49
CA TYR A 207 -16.95 4.03 -37.75
C TYR A 207 -17.63 5.34 -38.11
N PHE A 208 -16.83 6.37 -38.38
CA PHE A 208 -17.30 7.67 -38.84
C PHE A 208 -17.19 7.70 -40.36
N ARG A 209 -18.33 7.60 -41.06
CA ARG A 209 -18.41 7.74 -42.51
C ARG A 209 -19.01 9.09 -42.87
N GLU A 210 -18.87 9.51 -44.12
CA GLU A 210 -19.49 10.76 -44.58
C GLU A 210 -21.02 10.68 -44.41
N GLY A 211 -21.54 11.46 -43.44
CA GLY A 211 -22.98 11.63 -43.19
C GLY A 211 -23.65 10.63 -42.25
N HIS A 212 -22.96 9.59 -41.77
CA HIS A 212 -23.53 8.66 -40.77
C HIS A 212 -22.46 7.94 -39.95
N THR A 213 -22.88 7.45 -38.78
CA THR A 213 -22.05 6.68 -37.87
C THR A 213 -22.55 5.24 -37.80
N GLU A 214 -21.65 4.27 -37.95
CA GLU A 214 -21.95 2.84 -37.87
C GLU A 214 -21.29 2.25 -36.62
N VAL A 215 -22.07 1.59 -35.76
CA VAL A 215 -21.57 0.94 -34.55
C VAL A 215 -21.60 -0.57 -34.73
N VAL A 216 -20.44 -1.20 -34.63
CA VAL A 216 -20.26 -2.64 -34.72
C VAL A 216 -19.77 -3.16 -33.37
N SER A 217 -20.50 -4.12 -32.79
CA SER A 217 -20.06 -4.82 -31.59
C SER A 217 -19.50 -6.18 -31.97
N SER A 218 -18.28 -6.48 -31.53
CA SER A 218 -17.64 -7.78 -31.68
C SER A 218 -17.35 -8.38 -30.30
N PRO A 219 -17.70 -9.64 -30.04
CA PRO A 219 -17.34 -10.31 -28.79
C PRO A 219 -15.82 -10.40 -28.58
N GLN A 220 -15.07 -10.58 -29.67
CA GLN A 220 -13.61 -10.67 -29.67
C GLN A 220 -13.02 -10.01 -30.92
N GLU A 221 -11.88 -9.34 -30.76
CA GLU A 221 -11.12 -8.77 -31.87
C GLU A 221 -9.63 -9.06 -31.66
N ARG A 222 -8.96 -9.47 -32.73
CA ARG A 222 -7.50 -9.63 -32.75
C ARG A 222 -6.85 -8.28 -33.01
N TRP A 223 -5.91 -7.90 -32.15
CA TRP A 223 -5.19 -6.63 -32.18
C TRP A 223 -3.70 -6.87 -32.31
N ASP A 224 -3.20 -6.69 -33.52
CA ASP A 224 -1.80 -6.88 -33.89
C ASP A 224 -1.03 -5.56 -33.72
N VAL A 225 -0.70 -5.21 -32.48
CA VAL A 225 0.10 -4.00 -32.14
C VAL A 225 1.45 -4.42 -31.59
N ALA A 226 2.50 -3.69 -31.98
CA ALA A 226 3.87 -3.89 -31.51
C ALA A 226 4.09 -3.37 -30.07
N LEU A 227 3.05 -3.45 -29.24
CA LEU A 227 3.06 -3.05 -27.85
C LEU A 227 3.25 -4.31 -27.02
N SER A 228 4.51 -4.56 -26.68
CA SER A 228 4.88 -5.69 -25.84
C SER A 228 4.48 -5.40 -24.38
N PRO A 229 4.05 -6.40 -23.59
CA PRO A 229 3.78 -6.25 -22.16
C PRO A 229 4.93 -5.56 -21.38
N GLN A 230 6.17 -5.68 -21.87
CA GLN A 230 7.39 -5.04 -21.40
C GLN A 230 7.34 -3.51 -21.46
N LEU A 231 6.78 -2.92 -22.53
CA LEU A 231 6.67 -1.47 -22.67
C LEU A 231 5.57 -0.90 -21.75
N LEU A 232 4.50 -1.67 -21.56
CA LEU A 232 3.38 -1.36 -20.68
C LEU A 232 3.76 -1.42 -19.19
N SER A 233 4.73 -2.26 -18.85
CA SER A 233 5.12 -2.52 -17.47
C SER A 233 5.83 -1.32 -16.80
N THR A 234 6.46 -0.44 -17.58
CA THR A 234 7.11 0.78 -17.05
C THR A 234 6.11 1.77 -16.42
N VAL A 235 4.82 1.67 -16.75
CA VAL A 235 3.82 2.68 -16.39
C VAL A 235 2.82 2.23 -15.33
N VAL A 236 2.73 0.94 -14.99
CA VAL A 236 1.53 0.50 -14.27
C VAL A 236 1.73 -0.22 -12.94
N MET A 237 1.03 0.37 -11.96
CA MET A 237 0.90 0.10 -10.54
C MET A 237 2.06 0.57 -9.67
N ALA A 238 1.66 1.29 -8.62
CA ALA A 238 2.56 1.75 -7.58
C ALA A 238 3.20 0.52 -6.91
N PRO A 239 4.53 0.45 -6.74
CA PRO A 239 5.21 -0.71 -6.15
C PRO A 239 4.58 -1.21 -4.84
N GLU A 240 3.94 -0.31 -4.11
CA GLU A 240 3.26 -0.56 -2.84
C GLU A 240 2.04 -1.49 -2.97
N SER A 241 1.39 -1.59 -4.14
CA SER A 241 0.22 -2.46 -4.37
C SER A 241 0.57 -3.91 -4.72
N LEU A 242 1.81 -4.21 -5.08
CA LEU A 242 2.25 -5.55 -5.47
C LEU A 242 2.55 -6.43 -4.25
N SER A 243 2.34 -7.74 -4.35
CA SER A 243 2.80 -8.70 -3.32
C SER A 243 4.34 -8.72 -3.23
N ILE A 244 4.90 -9.25 -2.14
CA ILE A 244 6.34 -9.40 -1.96
C ILE A 244 6.91 -10.34 -3.04
N SER A 245 6.22 -11.45 -3.32
CA SER A 245 6.55 -12.36 -4.42
C SER A 245 6.48 -11.68 -5.80
N GLY A 246 5.43 -10.87 -6.03
CA GLY A 246 5.26 -10.10 -7.26
C GLY A 246 6.36 -9.06 -7.45
N LEU A 247 6.74 -8.35 -6.39
CA LEU A 247 7.88 -7.43 -6.39
C LEU A 247 9.17 -8.15 -6.77
N TRP A 248 9.44 -9.31 -6.17
CA TRP A 248 10.65 -10.08 -6.47
C TRP A 248 10.73 -10.48 -7.94
N GLY A 249 9.66 -11.06 -8.49
CA GLY A 249 9.61 -11.44 -9.91
C GLY A 249 9.76 -10.23 -10.83
N TYR A 250 9.09 -9.12 -10.49
CA TYR A 250 9.10 -7.92 -11.30
C TYR A 250 10.45 -7.18 -11.27
N ILE A 251 11.14 -7.18 -10.14
CA ILE A 251 12.49 -6.65 -9.98
C ILE A 251 13.48 -7.36 -10.92
N HIS A 252 13.43 -8.70 -10.98
CA HIS A 252 14.33 -9.50 -11.82
C HIS A 252 14.00 -9.32 -13.29
N TYR A 253 12.71 -9.32 -13.63
CA TYR A 253 12.25 -9.00 -14.97
C TYR A 253 12.78 -7.65 -15.47
N LEU A 254 12.68 -6.59 -14.66
CA LEU A 254 13.25 -5.28 -15.01
C LEU A 254 14.78 -5.30 -15.11
N ALA A 255 15.45 -6.08 -14.25
CA ALA A 255 16.90 -6.24 -14.28
C ALA A 255 17.37 -6.88 -15.59
N ASP A 256 16.68 -7.93 -16.04
CA ASP A 256 16.98 -8.65 -17.29
C ASP A 256 16.81 -7.75 -18.53
N GLN A 257 15.90 -6.76 -18.44
CA GLN A 257 15.68 -5.75 -19.49
C GLN A 257 16.62 -4.54 -19.39
N GLY A 258 17.54 -4.51 -18.42
CA GLY A 258 18.44 -3.38 -18.18
C GLY A 258 17.72 -2.11 -17.71
N LEU A 259 16.52 -2.24 -17.16
CA LEU A 259 15.69 -1.12 -16.69
C LEU A 259 15.97 -0.82 -15.20
N ASN A 260 15.73 0.44 -14.79
CA ASN A 260 15.87 0.85 -13.40
C ASN A 260 14.76 0.21 -12.53
N ASN A 261 15.16 -0.64 -11.59
CA ASN A 261 14.28 -1.33 -10.66
C ASN A 261 14.40 -0.84 -9.20
N GLY A 262 15.11 0.27 -8.96
CA GLY A 262 15.40 0.75 -7.61
C GLY A 262 14.17 1.05 -6.77
N ARG A 263 13.11 1.63 -7.37
CA ARG A 263 11.82 1.89 -6.68
C ARG A 263 11.16 0.59 -6.19
N TYR A 264 11.25 -0.48 -6.97
CA TYR A 264 10.69 -1.78 -6.61
C TYR A 264 11.52 -2.47 -5.53
N TRP A 265 12.86 -2.36 -5.59
CA TRP A 265 13.73 -2.81 -4.50
C TRP A 265 13.44 -2.10 -3.18
N LEU A 266 13.21 -0.78 -3.21
CA LEU A 266 12.83 -0.04 -2.01
C LEU A 266 11.52 -0.57 -1.41
N ALA A 267 10.48 -0.71 -2.23
CA ALA A 267 9.19 -1.25 -1.79
C ALA A 267 9.31 -2.67 -1.24
N PHE A 268 10.13 -3.52 -1.88
CA PHE A 268 10.42 -4.87 -1.41
C PHE A 268 11.03 -4.86 -0.01
N TRP A 269 12.08 -4.05 0.22
CA TRP A 269 12.71 -3.96 1.52
C TRP A 269 11.80 -3.36 2.59
N VAL A 270 10.98 -2.37 2.24
CA VAL A 270 9.97 -1.81 3.15
C VAL A 270 9.00 -2.90 3.60
N LYS A 271 8.47 -3.73 2.69
CA LYS A 271 7.52 -4.81 3.04
C LYS A 271 8.18 -5.93 3.84
N VAL A 272 9.34 -6.41 3.40
CA VAL A 272 10.03 -7.53 4.05
C VAL A 272 10.52 -7.17 5.45
N LEU A 273 11.05 -5.95 5.63
CA LEU A 273 11.56 -5.50 6.92
C LEU A 273 10.48 -4.86 7.81
N GLN A 274 9.22 -4.77 7.37
CA GLN A 274 8.16 -4.17 8.14
C GLN A 274 7.98 -4.77 9.55
N PRO A 275 8.06 -6.11 9.75
CA PRO A 275 8.03 -6.69 11.09
C PRO A 275 9.20 -6.22 11.95
N LEU A 276 10.41 -6.16 11.38
CA LEU A 276 11.60 -5.73 12.09
C LEU A 276 11.50 -4.25 12.50
N VAL A 277 11.05 -3.40 11.58
CA VAL A 277 10.78 -1.98 11.81
C VAL A 277 9.75 -1.79 12.93
N THR A 278 8.65 -2.54 12.88
CA THR A 278 7.59 -2.47 13.90
C THR A 278 8.12 -2.90 15.26
N ALA A 279 8.91 -3.97 15.32
CA ALA A 279 9.57 -4.40 16.55
C ALA A 279 10.50 -3.33 17.14
N ALA A 280 11.28 -2.65 16.29
CA ALA A 280 12.15 -1.55 16.71
C ALA A 280 11.37 -0.36 17.28
N LEU A 281 10.27 0.02 16.62
CA LEU A 281 9.39 1.09 17.10
C LEU A 281 8.73 0.73 18.43
N VAL A 282 8.22 -0.48 18.57
CA VAL A 282 7.61 -0.90 19.84
C VAL A 282 8.67 -0.99 20.95
N LEU A 283 9.88 -1.47 20.67
CA LEU A 283 10.97 -1.42 21.63
C LEU A 283 11.21 0.02 22.11
N MET A 284 11.22 0.98 21.20
CA MET A 284 11.32 2.40 21.52
C MET A 284 10.15 2.89 22.39
N ALA A 285 8.90 2.51 22.08
CA ALA A 285 7.73 2.83 22.91
C ALA A 285 7.86 2.30 24.34
N ILE A 286 8.25 1.03 24.49
CA ILE A 286 8.45 0.39 25.79
C ILE A 286 9.51 1.19 26.59
N SER A 287 10.59 1.57 25.91
CA SER A 287 11.68 2.35 26.50
C SER A 287 11.23 3.72 27.02
N PHE A 288 10.32 4.38 26.31
CA PHE A 288 9.77 5.66 26.76
C PHE A 288 8.92 5.53 28.02
N ILE A 289 8.14 4.46 28.14
CA ILE A 289 7.27 4.23 29.30
C ILE A 289 8.09 3.94 30.56
N PHE A 290 9.18 3.18 30.41
CA PHE A 290 10.09 2.90 31.51
C PHE A 290 11.07 4.04 31.81
N GLY A 291 11.30 4.93 30.83
CA GLY A 291 12.20 6.07 30.94
C GLY A 291 11.46 7.41 31.12
N PRO A 292 11.57 8.36 30.16
CA PRO A 292 11.11 9.75 30.35
C PRO A 292 9.60 9.92 30.57
N LEU A 293 8.77 9.02 30.05
CA LEU A 293 7.31 9.17 30.07
C LEU A 293 6.62 8.42 31.22
N ARG A 294 7.40 7.99 32.24
CA ARG A 294 6.89 7.21 33.37
C ARG A 294 5.76 7.93 34.11
N SER A 295 5.94 9.20 34.45
CA SER A 295 4.99 10.01 35.24
C SER A 295 4.13 10.95 34.41
N VAL A 296 4.00 10.68 33.11
CA VAL A 296 3.33 11.56 32.16
C VAL A 296 1.87 11.12 31.92
N THR A 297 0.99 12.06 31.62
CA THR A 297 -0.42 11.79 31.32
C THR A 297 -0.59 10.94 30.06
N LEU A 298 -1.70 10.21 29.96
CA LEU A 298 -1.99 9.38 28.80
C LEU A 298 -1.97 10.18 27.49
N GLY A 299 -2.57 11.38 27.48
CA GLY A 299 -2.62 12.24 26.29
C GLY A 299 -1.23 12.66 25.81
N GLN A 300 -0.32 13.03 26.72
CA GLN A 300 1.04 13.40 26.34
C GLN A 300 1.86 12.18 25.86
N ARG A 301 1.59 10.97 26.38
CA ARG A 301 2.19 9.72 25.84
C ARG A 301 1.74 9.47 24.40
N VAL A 302 0.45 9.61 24.12
CA VAL A 302 -0.09 9.48 22.76
C VAL A 302 0.51 10.54 21.85
N PHE A 303 0.52 11.81 22.26
CA PHE A 303 1.11 12.90 21.48
C PHE A 303 2.58 12.65 21.15
N THR A 304 3.38 12.23 22.13
CA THR A 304 4.80 11.89 21.92
C THR A 304 4.96 10.69 20.98
N GLY A 305 4.11 9.67 21.14
CA GLY A 305 4.09 8.51 20.25
C GLY A 305 3.78 8.87 18.80
N VAL A 306 2.78 9.73 18.58
CA VAL A 306 2.42 10.26 17.28
C VAL A 306 3.60 11.06 16.70
N LEU A 307 4.21 11.96 17.48
CA LEU A 307 5.34 12.76 17.03
C LEU A 307 6.55 11.89 16.61
N VAL A 308 6.86 10.85 17.39
CA VAL A 308 7.95 9.91 17.10
C VAL A 308 7.62 9.07 15.86
N GLY A 309 6.39 8.59 15.76
CA GLY A 309 5.90 7.87 14.58
C GLY A 309 5.98 8.71 13.31
N PHE A 310 5.51 9.97 13.36
CA PHE A 310 5.63 10.91 12.24
C PHE A 310 7.08 11.21 11.90
N THR A 311 7.94 11.44 12.89
CA THR A 311 9.37 11.69 12.66
C THR A 311 10.02 10.49 11.97
N PHE A 312 9.72 9.28 12.44
CA PHE A 312 10.19 8.04 11.81
C PHE A 312 9.68 7.91 10.38
N ARG A 313 8.39 8.20 10.15
CA ARG A 313 7.78 8.13 8.81
C ARG A 313 8.44 9.12 7.85
N ILE A 314 8.60 10.37 8.27
CA ILE A 314 9.26 11.41 7.48
C ILE A 314 10.71 11.01 7.18
N ALA A 315 11.43 10.46 8.16
CA ALA A 315 12.78 9.96 7.94
C ALA A 315 12.80 8.86 6.86
N GLN A 316 11.89 7.89 6.90
CA GLN A 316 11.78 6.86 5.86
C GLN A 316 11.38 7.45 4.49
N ASP A 317 10.41 8.35 4.45
CA ASP A 317 9.92 8.97 3.21
C ASP A 317 10.97 9.90 2.58
N LEU A 318 11.92 10.44 3.36
CA LEU A 318 13.08 11.18 2.85
C LEU A 318 14.23 10.26 2.44
N LEU A 319 14.58 9.25 3.26
CA LEU A 319 15.69 8.34 2.98
C LEU A 319 15.41 7.42 1.78
N GLY A 320 14.15 7.04 1.57
CA GLY A 320 13.73 6.17 0.46
C GLY A 320 14.11 6.74 -0.91
N PRO A 321 13.52 7.87 -1.35
CA PRO A 321 13.89 8.53 -2.60
C PRO A 321 15.37 8.95 -2.65
N SER A 322 15.94 9.40 -1.52
CA SER A 322 17.36 9.75 -1.43
C SER A 322 18.27 8.57 -1.78
N SER A 323 17.91 7.34 -1.42
CA SER A 323 18.66 6.13 -1.80
C SER A 323 18.73 5.93 -3.30
N LEU A 324 17.65 6.26 -4.00
CA LEU A 324 17.54 6.13 -5.45
C LEU A 324 18.30 7.23 -6.19
N VAL A 325 18.35 8.44 -5.61
CA VAL A 325 19.03 9.60 -6.21
C VAL A 325 20.54 9.57 -5.95
N PHE A 326 20.96 9.27 -4.72
CA PHE A 326 22.38 9.22 -4.34
C PHE A 326 23.04 7.86 -4.63
N GLY A 327 22.26 6.85 -5.02
CA GLY A 327 22.77 5.54 -5.47
C GLY A 327 23.22 4.59 -4.35
N PHE A 328 22.83 4.82 -3.09
CA PHE A 328 23.07 3.86 -2.01
C PHE A 328 21.97 2.78 -1.96
N SER A 329 22.28 1.61 -1.42
CA SER A 329 21.33 0.48 -1.40
C SER A 329 20.02 0.83 -0.67
N PRO A 330 18.84 0.59 -1.29
CA PRO A 330 17.53 0.82 -0.65
C PRO A 330 17.34 0.07 0.67
N LEU A 331 18.10 -1.01 0.89
CA LEU A 331 18.13 -1.74 2.17
C LEU A 331 18.51 -0.82 3.33
N PHE A 332 19.54 0.02 3.15
CA PHE A 332 20.01 0.93 4.20
C PHE A 332 19.01 2.05 4.47
N ALA A 333 18.26 2.48 3.46
CA ALA A 333 17.21 3.49 3.62
C ALA A 333 16.14 3.07 4.65
N VAL A 334 15.80 1.77 4.67
CA VAL A 334 14.83 1.20 5.60
C VAL A 334 15.48 0.82 6.93
N LEU A 335 16.68 0.24 6.88
CA LEU A 335 17.35 -0.32 8.05
C LEU A 335 17.93 0.74 8.97
N VAL A 336 18.45 1.86 8.46
CA VAL A 336 19.08 2.91 9.29
C VAL A 336 18.10 3.54 10.29
N PRO A 337 16.89 4.00 9.89
CA PRO A 337 15.90 4.50 10.85
C PRO A 337 15.48 3.43 11.86
N ALA A 338 15.29 2.18 11.41
CA ALA A 338 14.88 1.08 12.27
C ALA A 338 15.97 0.74 13.31
N ALA A 339 17.23 0.68 12.89
CA ALA A 339 18.37 0.45 13.75
C ALA A 339 18.53 1.60 14.76
N PHE A 340 18.33 2.85 14.34
CA PHE A 340 18.33 3.99 15.24
C PHE A 340 17.27 3.86 16.34
N CYS A 341 16.02 3.53 15.99
CA CYS A 341 14.95 3.30 16.97
C CYS A 341 15.27 2.13 17.90
N ALA A 342 15.79 1.02 17.37
CA ALA A 342 16.15 -0.15 18.16
C ALA A 342 17.29 0.16 19.15
N LEU A 343 18.35 0.83 18.69
CA LEU A 343 19.51 1.20 19.51
C LEU A 343 19.14 2.24 20.57
N ALA A 344 18.38 3.28 20.18
CA ALA A 344 17.91 4.29 21.12
C ALA A 344 16.98 3.68 22.18
N GLY A 345 16.07 2.79 21.78
CA GLY A 345 15.22 2.05 22.70
C GLY A 345 16.04 1.19 23.67
N PHE A 346 16.94 0.37 23.15
CA PHE A 346 17.81 -0.47 23.97
C PHE A 346 18.67 0.34 24.97
N TRP A 347 19.23 1.47 24.52
CA TRP A 347 20.01 2.36 25.38
C TRP A 347 19.18 2.97 26.51
N LEU A 348 17.97 3.45 26.20
CA LEU A 348 17.04 3.98 27.19
C LEU A 348 16.59 2.92 28.20
N LEU A 349 16.36 1.68 27.75
CA LEU A 349 16.03 0.55 28.63
C LEU A 349 17.16 0.22 29.60
N ARG A 350 18.41 0.19 29.12
CA ARG A 350 19.58 -0.03 29.97
C ARG A 350 19.77 1.04 31.04
N ARG A 351 19.34 2.28 30.76
CA ARG A 351 19.41 3.38 31.73
C ARG A 351 18.30 3.31 32.79
N ALA A 352 17.19 2.64 32.49
CA ALA A 352 16.00 2.55 33.35
C ALA A 352 15.90 1.25 34.17
N GLY A 353 16.67 0.23 33.79
CA GLY A 353 16.79 -1.07 34.47
C GLY A 353 17.87 -1.04 35.54
#